data_AF-A0A6B3NAR2-F1
#
_entry.id   AF-A0A6B3NAR2-F1
#
_cell.length_a   1.000
_cell.length_b   1.000
_cell.length_c   1.000
_cell.angle_alpha   90.00
_cell.angle_beta   90.00
_cell.angle_gamma   90.00
#
_symmetry.space_group_name_H-M   'P 1'
#
loop_
_entity.id
_entity.type
_entity.pdbx_description
1 polymer ?
#
loop_
_entity_poly.entity_id
_entity_poly.type
_entity_poly.pdbx_seq_one_letter_code
_entity_poly.pdbx_strand_id
1 'polypeptide(L)'
;MTSPLPENAKNVIRPFQYRDLEAIEQLTNSVAVSDSNSCSVGFKKQLPQVRRWYGLLKLLSWFPNPWQYAFGVYVAQQLQQIQGLIKVSPFNNTRSTWQVEQVIVDADTCGHGKLLTTAEIGSRLLRHCFETIWEARTWVLEVNIHDTMRMALYRQNGFCRLAQMTYWQLEPSTLQKLASRQPNLPNLLPVSNADAQLLYQLDKDSMPPPVFQVFARQIQDFKTGLLSGLLEQVQQWLNKTEVVSGYVFEPQRKAAIGYFKLKLYREGDQAHQAQMTVHPAYTCLYPELISQMARVAQEFPDRPIQLTSADYQSEGEDYLEQLGAKRLEHNLLMYRSVWHKVRESKPVSFELSEVLKGLQPVRTPIPSRIVLSPSPSTAMKPHTPQADRSTISNSSLNKFSQKPNSLPTDTKLPLESPESPKCRKKYQH
;
A
#
# COMPACT_ATOMS: atom_id res chain seq x y z
N MET A 1 18.11 55.53 4.60
CA MET A 1 17.23 55.13 3.48
C MET A 1 17.06 53.62 3.53
N THR A 2 15.99 53.15 4.15
CA THR A 2 15.62 51.73 4.26
C THR A 2 14.78 51.38 3.03
N SER A 3 15.39 50.70 2.07
CA SER A 3 14.66 50.12 0.93
C SER A 3 13.67 49.06 1.45
N PRO A 4 12.40 49.07 1.02
CA PRO A 4 11.45 48.04 1.41
C PRO A 4 11.88 46.69 0.82
N LEU A 5 11.90 45.65 1.66
CA LEU A 5 12.00 44.27 1.20
C LEU A 5 10.89 44.00 0.18
N PRO A 6 11.17 43.40 -0.99
CA PRO A 6 10.14 43.11 -1.96
C PRO A 6 9.16 42.07 -1.37
N GLU A 7 7.88 42.44 -1.30
CA GLU A 7 6.72 41.62 -0.91
C GLU A 7 6.57 40.29 -1.71
N ASN A 8 7.39 40.08 -2.74
CA ASN A 8 7.40 38.91 -3.63
C ASN A 8 8.25 37.73 -3.13
N ALA A 9 8.82 37.79 -1.92
CA ALA A 9 9.60 36.69 -1.34
C ALA A 9 8.74 35.59 -0.68
N LYS A 10 7.43 35.50 -1.01
CA LYS A 10 6.55 34.49 -0.44
C LYS A 10 6.74 33.17 -1.18
N ASN A 11 7.24 32.14 -0.49
CA ASN A 11 7.30 30.79 -1.05
C ASN A 11 5.87 30.29 -1.24
N VAL A 12 5.51 30.02 -2.50
CA VAL A 12 4.20 29.49 -2.87
C VAL A 12 4.36 28.02 -3.20
N ILE A 13 3.61 27.18 -2.49
CA ILE A 13 3.48 25.76 -2.82
C ILE A 13 2.23 25.62 -3.68
N ARG A 14 2.36 24.97 -4.84
CA ARG A 14 1.27 24.78 -5.80
C ARG A 14 1.34 23.39 -6.45
N PRO A 15 0.22 22.88 -6.98
CA PRO A 15 0.24 21.66 -7.77
C PRO A 15 1.09 21.82 -9.04
N PHE A 16 1.60 20.69 -9.52
CA PHE A 16 2.40 20.57 -10.72
C PHE A 16 1.71 21.14 -11.97
N GLN A 17 2.44 21.93 -12.76
CA GLN A 17 1.99 22.46 -14.06
C GLN A 17 2.92 21.99 -15.18
N TYR A 18 2.40 21.85 -16.40
CA TYR A 18 3.19 21.40 -17.56
C TYR A 18 4.47 22.20 -17.80
N ARG A 19 4.43 23.53 -17.58
CA ARG A 19 5.59 24.42 -17.72
C ARG A 19 6.76 24.08 -16.79
N ASP A 20 6.49 23.37 -15.70
CA ASP A 20 7.46 23.03 -14.67
C ASP A 20 8.24 21.75 -15.03
N LEU A 21 7.81 21.01 -16.07
CA LEU A 21 8.34 19.68 -16.39
C LEU A 21 9.84 19.72 -16.69
N GLU A 22 10.31 20.73 -17.43
CA GLU A 22 11.72 20.89 -17.77
C GLU A 22 12.57 21.22 -16.53
N ALA A 23 12.10 22.13 -15.68
CA ALA A 23 12.79 22.48 -14.44
C ALA A 23 12.81 21.31 -13.43
N ILE A 24 11.75 20.50 -13.39
CA ILE A 24 11.68 19.28 -12.57
C ILE A 24 12.63 18.20 -13.11
N GLU A 25 12.72 18.03 -14.43
CA GLU A 25 13.66 17.10 -15.04
C GLU A 25 15.11 17.48 -14.71
N GLN A 26 15.44 18.77 -14.78
CA GLN A 26 16.74 19.30 -14.35
C GLN A 26 17.01 19.03 -12.86
N LEU A 27 16.06 19.31 -11.98
CA LEU A 27 16.17 19.03 -10.53
C LEU A 27 16.30 17.53 -10.22
N THR A 28 15.58 16.69 -10.95
CA THR A 28 15.63 15.24 -10.75
C THR A 28 16.94 14.67 -11.29
N ASN A 29 17.50 15.26 -12.35
CA ASN A 29 18.78 14.87 -12.91
C ASN A 29 19.95 15.31 -12.03
N SER A 30 19.92 16.50 -11.44
CA SER A 30 20.97 16.96 -10.52
C SER A 30 21.06 16.10 -9.27
N VAL A 31 19.92 15.66 -8.71
CA VAL A 31 19.89 14.85 -7.48
C VAL A 31 20.18 13.37 -7.73
N ALA A 32 19.85 12.83 -8.89
CA ALA A 32 20.09 11.41 -9.20
C ALA A 32 21.53 11.04 -9.53
N VAL A 33 22.41 12.03 -9.73
CA VAL A 33 23.87 11.79 -9.77
C VAL A 33 24.37 11.39 -8.38
N SER A 34 23.63 11.73 -7.32
CA SER A 34 24.01 11.48 -5.93
C SER A 34 23.25 10.33 -5.26
N ASP A 35 21.99 10.05 -5.65
CA ASP A 35 21.13 9.06 -4.98
C ASP A 35 20.50 8.03 -5.94
N SER A 36 21.06 6.82 -5.93
CA SER A 36 20.54 5.63 -6.61
C SER A 36 19.37 4.98 -5.84
N ASN A 37 18.32 5.72 -5.51
CA ASN A 37 17.12 5.13 -4.89
C ASN A 37 16.16 4.59 -5.96
N SER A 38 15.72 3.34 -5.83
CA SER A 38 14.74 2.67 -6.70
C SER A 38 13.47 3.49 -6.97
N CYS A 39 12.97 4.24 -5.97
CA CYS A 39 11.85 5.17 -6.11
C CYS A 39 12.13 6.37 -7.04
N SER A 40 13.36 6.91 -7.05
CA SER A 40 13.74 8.03 -7.92
C SER A 40 13.82 7.59 -9.40
N VAL A 41 14.25 6.33 -9.63
CA VAL A 41 14.30 5.71 -10.96
C VAL A 41 12.89 5.49 -11.53
N GLY A 42 11.93 5.10 -10.69
CA GLY A 42 10.52 4.96 -11.08
C GLY A 42 9.90 6.29 -11.54
N PHE A 43 10.13 7.37 -10.78
CA PHE A 43 9.64 8.71 -11.14
C PHE A 43 10.27 9.24 -12.44
N LYS A 44 11.59 9.07 -12.61
CA LYS A 44 12.30 9.40 -13.86
C LYS A 44 11.74 8.70 -15.09
N LYS A 45 11.40 7.42 -14.95
CA LYS A 45 10.78 6.65 -16.05
C LYS A 45 9.35 7.09 -16.35
N GLN A 46 8.63 7.59 -15.34
CA GLN A 46 7.27 8.10 -15.50
C GLN A 46 7.23 9.48 -16.17
N LEU A 47 8.17 10.39 -15.87
CA LEU A 47 8.27 11.74 -16.44
C LEU A 47 8.08 11.83 -17.98
N PRO A 48 8.78 11.04 -18.82
CA PRO A 48 8.59 11.10 -20.28
C PRO A 48 7.21 10.57 -20.72
N GLN A 49 6.67 9.57 -20.02
CA GLN A 49 5.31 9.07 -20.28
C GLN A 49 4.26 10.13 -19.93
N VAL A 50 4.46 10.87 -18.83
CA VAL A 50 3.60 11.98 -18.43
C VAL A 50 3.65 13.10 -19.46
N ARG A 51 4.83 13.46 -19.95
CA ARG A 51 4.98 14.46 -21.02
C ARG A 51 4.13 14.12 -22.24
N ARG A 52 4.11 12.84 -22.65
CA ARG A 52 3.36 12.37 -23.82
C ARG A 52 1.84 12.36 -23.62
N TRP A 53 1.38 12.12 -22.39
CA TRP A 53 -0.05 11.93 -22.11
C TRP A 53 -0.69 13.07 -21.30
N TYR A 54 0.06 14.10 -20.91
CA TYR A 54 -0.40 15.14 -19.98
C TYR A 54 -1.72 15.81 -20.42
N GLY A 55 -1.89 16.11 -21.70
CA GLY A 55 -3.13 16.71 -22.23
C GLY A 55 -4.36 15.82 -22.03
N LEU A 56 -4.22 14.53 -22.34
CA LEU A 56 -5.28 13.53 -22.15
C LEU A 56 -5.56 13.30 -20.66
N LEU A 57 -4.51 13.25 -19.85
CA LEU A 57 -4.60 13.07 -18.40
C LEU A 57 -5.30 14.24 -17.71
N LYS A 58 -5.04 15.47 -18.16
CA LYS A 58 -5.70 16.67 -17.65
C LYS A 58 -7.20 16.67 -17.99
N LEU A 59 -7.57 16.26 -19.20
CA LEU A 59 -8.98 16.09 -19.57
C LEU A 59 -9.66 14.99 -18.75
N LEU A 60 -8.98 13.85 -18.56
CA LEU A 60 -9.45 12.74 -17.74
C LEU A 60 -9.54 13.09 -16.24
N SER A 61 -8.79 14.08 -15.77
CA SER A 61 -8.87 14.57 -14.39
C SER A 61 -10.14 15.38 -14.09
N TRP A 62 -10.85 15.87 -15.12
CA TRP A 62 -12.13 16.57 -14.95
C TRP A 62 -13.29 15.63 -14.58
N PHE A 63 -13.13 14.33 -14.80
CA PHE A 63 -14.07 13.32 -14.33
C PHE A 63 -13.50 12.66 -13.07
N PRO A 64 -14.35 12.25 -12.10
CA PRO A 64 -13.92 11.49 -10.93
C PRO A 64 -13.32 10.16 -11.39
N ASN A 65 -12.01 10.15 -11.57
CA ASN A 65 -11.24 9.09 -12.19
C ASN A 65 -10.07 8.74 -11.26
N PRO A 66 -9.70 7.46 -11.07
CA PRO A 66 -8.51 7.05 -10.29
C PRO A 66 -7.23 7.83 -10.62
N TRP A 67 -7.10 8.37 -11.83
CA TRP A 67 -5.95 9.16 -12.26
C TRP A 67 -5.83 10.55 -11.63
N GLN A 68 -6.88 11.09 -11.01
CA GLN A 68 -6.82 12.38 -10.30
C GLN A 68 -5.73 12.40 -9.23
N TYR A 69 -5.47 11.24 -8.61
CA TYR A 69 -4.50 11.09 -7.52
C TYR A 69 -3.18 10.45 -7.97
N ALA A 70 -3.09 10.00 -9.24
CA ALA A 70 -1.84 9.50 -9.80
C ALA A 70 -0.77 10.60 -9.94
N PHE A 71 -1.19 11.88 -9.90
CA PHE A 71 -0.33 13.06 -10.00
C PHE A 71 -0.40 13.94 -8.76
N GLY A 72 -0.25 13.35 -7.56
CA GLY A 72 -0.05 14.09 -6.31
C GLY A 72 1.34 14.75 -6.24
N VAL A 73 1.64 15.63 -7.19
CA VAL A 73 2.94 16.31 -7.28
C VAL A 73 2.76 17.78 -6.91
N TYR A 74 3.48 18.22 -5.87
CA TYR A 74 3.50 19.61 -5.43
C TYR A 74 4.89 20.20 -5.58
N VAL A 75 4.92 21.46 -5.98
CA VAL A 75 6.14 22.20 -6.30
C VAL A 75 6.23 23.41 -5.38
N ALA A 76 7.40 23.61 -4.77
CA ALA A 76 7.73 24.84 -4.06
C ALA A 76 8.38 25.83 -5.03
N GLN A 77 7.75 26.99 -5.20
CA GLN A 77 8.24 28.06 -6.06
C GLN A 77 8.59 29.31 -5.23
N GLN A 78 9.75 29.90 -5.52
CA GLN A 78 10.18 31.19 -4.97
C GLN A 78 10.84 32.00 -6.09
N LEU A 79 10.48 33.28 -6.24
CA LEU A 79 11.02 34.16 -7.30
C LEU A 79 10.94 33.54 -8.70
N GLN A 80 9.79 32.91 -9.01
CA GLN A 80 9.53 32.18 -10.25
C GLN A 80 10.40 30.93 -10.52
N GLN A 81 11.40 30.64 -9.69
CA GLN A 81 12.23 29.44 -9.78
C GLN A 81 11.66 28.32 -8.91
N ILE A 82 11.72 27.08 -9.39
CA ILE A 82 11.37 25.89 -8.62
C ILE A 82 12.51 25.58 -7.65
N GLN A 83 12.20 25.46 -6.38
CA GLN A 83 13.18 25.13 -5.34
C GLN A 83 13.03 23.72 -4.79
N GLY A 84 11.88 23.08 -5.00
CA GLY A 84 11.64 21.75 -4.50
C GLY A 84 10.38 21.12 -5.03
N LEU A 85 10.31 19.81 -4.89
CA LEU A 85 9.28 18.93 -5.37
C LEU A 85 8.95 17.90 -4.30
N ILE A 86 7.67 17.60 -4.14
CA ILE A 86 7.22 16.44 -3.40
C ILE A 86 6.22 15.65 -4.24
N LYS A 87 6.41 14.34 -4.28
CA LYS A 87 5.49 13.39 -4.89
C LYS A 87 4.84 12.56 -3.79
N VAL A 88 3.51 12.56 -3.79
CA VAL A 88 2.68 11.78 -2.88
C VAL A 88 1.62 11.00 -3.67
N SER A 89 1.21 9.86 -3.15
CA SER A 89 0.19 9.01 -3.76
C SER A 89 -0.64 8.29 -2.68
N PRO A 90 -1.90 7.94 -2.97
CA PRO A 90 -2.68 7.13 -2.05
C PRO A 90 -2.11 5.70 -1.99
N PHE A 91 -1.93 5.19 -0.77
CA PHE A 91 -1.43 3.83 -0.54
C PHE A 91 -2.56 2.78 -0.52
N ASN A 92 -3.77 3.17 -0.15
CA ASN A 92 -4.96 2.31 -0.12
C ASN A 92 -6.16 2.94 -0.85
N ASN A 93 -7.12 2.13 -1.27
CA ASN A 93 -8.32 2.56 -1.99
C ASN A 93 -9.22 3.48 -1.15
N THR A 94 -9.21 3.33 0.17
CA THR A 94 -9.96 4.25 1.05
C THR A 94 -9.31 5.64 1.17
N ARG A 95 -8.07 5.80 0.66
CA ARG A 95 -7.29 7.05 0.72
C ARG A 95 -7.05 7.54 2.15
N SER A 96 -7.10 6.63 3.12
CA SER A 96 -6.81 6.93 4.52
C SER A 96 -5.31 6.87 4.81
N THR A 97 -4.56 6.10 4.02
CA THR A 97 -3.10 6.01 4.09
C THR A 97 -2.50 6.56 2.81
N TRP A 98 -1.54 7.47 2.93
CA TRP A 98 -0.83 8.10 1.83
C TRP A 98 0.66 7.85 1.92
N GLN A 99 1.31 7.69 0.78
CA GLN A 99 2.74 7.48 0.67
C GLN A 99 3.43 8.75 0.19
N VAL A 100 4.51 9.14 0.87
CA VAL A 100 5.48 10.09 0.32
C VAL A 100 6.48 9.27 -0.50
N GLU A 101 6.39 9.37 -1.82
CA GLU A 101 7.28 8.63 -2.72
C GLU A 101 8.66 9.31 -2.83
N GLN A 102 8.66 10.64 -2.91
CA GLN A 102 9.91 11.38 -3.09
C GLN A 102 9.79 12.83 -2.62
N VAL A 103 10.86 13.33 -1.99
CA VAL A 103 11.08 14.76 -1.73
C VAL A 103 12.42 15.14 -2.33
N ILE A 104 12.40 16.10 -3.25
CA ILE A 104 13.58 16.66 -3.93
C ILE A 104 13.64 18.15 -3.59
N VAL A 105 14.79 18.63 -3.16
CA VAL A 105 15.02 20.06 -2.90
C VAL A 105 16.31 20.46 -3.60
N ASP A 106 16.28 21.61 -4.25
CA ASP A 106 17.42 22.16 -4.98
C ASP A 106 18.52 22.59 -4.02
N ALA A 107 19.68 21.93 -4.08
CA ALA A 107 20.83 22.24 -3.23
C ALA A 107 21.46 23.59 -3.58
N ASP A 108 21.39 24.01 -4.85
CA ASP A 108 22.02 25.25 -5.33
C ASP A 108 21.29 26.50 -4.86
N THR A 109 20.04 26.34 -4.37
CA THR A 109 19.32 27.42 -3.71
C THR A 109 19.86 27.79 -2.34
N CYS A 110 20.81 27.04 -1.78
CA CYS A 110 21.46 27.38 -0.50
C CYS A 110 22.75 28.20 -0.66
N GLY A 111 23.17 28.53 -1.89
CA GLY A 111 24.34 29.37 -2.15
C GLY A 111 24.08 30.87 -1.92
N HIS A 112 24.86 31.47 -1.01
CA HIS A 112 25.06 32.91 -0.78
C HIS A 112 23.84 33.83 -0.96
N GLY A 113 22.97 33.89 0.07
CA GLY A 113 21.99 34.98 0.23
C GLY A 113 20.51 34.57 0.20
N LYS A 114 20.18 33.29 0.07
CA LYS A 114 18.81 32.77 0.22
C LYS A 114 18.49 32.41 1.67
N LEU A 115 17.28 32.74 2.10
CA LEU A 115 16.85 32.80 3.50
C LEU A 115 16.45 31.43 4.11
N LEU A 116 16.42 30.35 3.32
CA LEU A 116 15.86 29.06 3.74
C LEU A 116 16.77 27.88 3.39
N THR A 117 16.89 26.95 4.33
CA THR A 117 17.64 25.70 4.19
C THR A 117 16.84 24.64 3.41
N THR A 118 17.53 23.66 2.83
CA THR A 118 16.89 22.52 2.12
C THR A 118 15.87 21.79 3.02
N ALA A 119 16.20 21.62 4.30
CA ALA A 119 15.34 21.00 5.30
C ALA A 119 14.06 21.81 5.56
N GLU A 120 14.12 23.14 5.52
CA GLU A 120 12.95 24.01 5.70
C GLU A 120 12.00 23.94 4.51
N ILE A 121 12.53 23.95 3.28
CA ILE A 121 11.73 23.80 2.06
C ILE A 121 11.05 22.42 2.06
N GLY A 122 11.80 21.36 2.35
CA GLY A 122 11.25 20.00 2.48
C GLY A 122 10.17 19.91 3.57
N SER A 123 10.39 20.53 4.73
CA SER A 123 9.42 20.54 5.83
C SER A 123 8.15 21.30 5.46
N ARG A 124 8.26 22.41 4.72
CA ARG A 124 7.10 23.17 4.23
C ARG A 124 6.30 22.37 3.20
N LEU A 125 6.97 21.68 2.28
CA LEU A 125 6.33 20.77 1.31
C LEU A 125 5.54 19.66 2.02
N LEU A 126 6.15 19.01 3.01
CA LEU A 126 5.50 17.97 3.82
C LEU A 126 4.29 18.52 4.57
N ARG A 127 4.44 19.64 5.28
CA ARG A 127 3.33 20.28 6.03
C ARG A 127 2.17 20.66 5.11
N HIS A 128 2.46 21.23 3.94
CA HIS A 128 1.44 21.57 2.96
C HIS A 128 0.64 20.32 2.53
N CYS A 129 1.30 19.18 2.32
CA CYS A 129 0.61 17.94 1.99
C CYS A 129 -0.27 17.45 3.14
N PHE A 130 0.23 17.51 4.38
CA PHE A 130 -0.53 17.12 5.58
C PHE A 130 -1.78 17.98 5.81
N GLU A 131 -1.72 19.27 5.45
CA GLU A 131 -2.82 20.21 5.59
C GLU A 131 -3.81 20.13 4.42
N THR A 132 -3.32 19.94 3.20
CA THR A 132 -4.15 19.95 1.99
C THR A 132 -4.91 18.64 1.79
N ILE A 133 -4.29 17.50 2.13
CA ILE A 133 -4.88 16.18 1.94
C ILE A 133 -5.58 15.74 3.23
N TRP A 134 -6.79 16.26 3.42
CA TRP A 134 -7.66 16.00 4.56
C TRP A 134 -8.11 14.54 4.72
N GLU A 135 -8.06 13.75 3.64
CA GLU A 135 -8.39 12.31 3.66
C GLU A 135 -7.30 11.48 4.35
N ALA A 136 -6.05 11.98 4.35
CA ALA A 136 -4.86 11.27 4.79
C ALA A 136 -4.73 11.25 6.33
N ARG A 137 -5.14 10.15 6.95
CA ARG A 137 -4.97 9.92 8.40
C ARG A 137 -3.57 9.44 8.75
N THR A 138 -2.97 8.68 7.84
CA THR A 138 -1.66 8.07 8.03
C THR A 138 -0.79 8.35 6.80
N TRP A 139 0.46 8.69 7.07
CA TRP A 139 1.49 8.91 6.07
C TRP A 139 2.57 7.86 6.23
N VAL A 140 2.98 7.23 5.13
CA VAL A 140 4.08 6.27 5.07
C VAL A 140 5.14 6.73 4.09
N LEU A 141 6.39 6.35 4.32
CA LEU A 141 7.48 6.62 3.40
C LEU A 141 8.59 5.60 3.54
N GLU A 142 9.38 5.44 2.48
CA GLU A 142 10.61 4.66 2.49
C GLU A 142 11.80 5.60 2.28
N VAL A 143 12.81 5.47 3.13
CA VAL A 143 14.05 6.25 3.02
C VAL A 143 15.26 5.34 3.14
N ASN A 144 16.26 5.50 2.27
CA ASN A 144 17.49 4.74 2.36
C ASN A 144 18.20 5.07 3.69
N ILE A 145 18.69 4.03 4.39
CA ILE A 145 19.35 4.20 5.69
C ILE A 145 20.65 5.01 5.59
N HIS A 146 21.30 5.03 4.43
CA HIS A 146 22.51 5.80 4.17
C HIS A 146 22.22 7.29 3.94
N ASP A 147 20.98 7.67 3.60
CA ASP A 147 20.57 9.06 3.39
C ASP A 147 20.19 9.74 4.71
N THR A 148 21.23 10.21 5.41
CA THR A 148 21.08 10.86 6.71
C THR A 148 20.31 12.18 6.64
N MET A 149 20.39 12.91 5.54
CA MET A 149 19.72 14.20 5.36
C MET A 149 18.20 14.02 5.22
N ARG A 150 17.74 13.14 4.32
CA ARG A 150 16.30 12.86 4.18
C ARG A 150 15.74 12.19 5.43
N MET A 151 16.49 11.29 6.05
CA MET A 151 16.08 10.67 7.32
C MET A 151 15.89 11.73 8.42
N ALA A 152 16.81 12.70 8.54
CA ALA A 152 16.69 13.81 9.48
C ALA A 152 15.46 14.69 9.18
N LEU A 153 15.23 15.02 7.91
CA LEU A 153 14.04 15.77 7.47
C LEU A 153 12.74 15.07 7.90
N TYR A 154 12.62 13.76 7.69
CA TYR A 154 11.42 13.02 8.06
C TYR A 154 11.25 12.91 9.58
N ARG A 155 12.32 12.66 10.33
CA ARG A 155 12.26 12.64 11.80
C ARG A 155 11.84 14.00 12.39
N GLN A 156 12.37 15.10 11.86
CA GLN A 156 11.98 16.46 12.27
C GLN A 156 10.50 16.75 11.99
N ASN A 157 9.92 16.11 10.97
CA ASN A 157 8.51 16.21 10.64
C ASN A 157 7.65 15.12 11.31
N GLY A 158 8.14 14.46 12.35
CA GLY A 158 7.35 13.56 13.21
C GLY A 158 7.13 12.16 12.65
N PHE A 159 7.93 11.73 11.68
CA PHE A 159 7.91 10.33 11.23
C PHE A 159 8.68 9.43 12.20
N CYS A 160 8.07 8.28 12.52
CA CYS A 160 8.62 7.23 13.35
C CYS A 160 9.00 6.01 12.50
N ARG A 161 10.03 5.26 12.91
CA ARG A 161 10.42 3.99 12.28
C ARG A 161 9.30 2.96 12.45
N LEU A 162 9.00 2.21 11.38
CA LEU A 162 8.03 1.12 11.38
C LEU A 162 8.68 -0.25 11.15
N ALA A 163 9.43 -0.38 10.06
CA ALA A 163 10.07 -1.62 9.63
C ALA A 163 11.29 -1.30 8.75
N GLN A 164 12.11 -2.30 8.46
CA GLN A 164 13.15 -2.23 7.43
C GLN A 164 12.72 -3.03 6.20
N MET A 165 13.00 -2.46 5.03
CA MET A 165 12.74 -3.05 3.72
C MET A 165 14.07 -3.28 3.03
N THR A 166 14.31 -4.52 2.59
CA THR A 166 15.51 -4.89 1.86
C THR A 166 15.14 -5.26 0.44
N TYR A 167 15.81 -4.63 -0.52
CA TYR A 167 15.67 -4.93 -1.93
C TYR A 167 16.80 -5.85 -2.36
N TRP A 168 16.42 -7.04 -2.83
CA TRP A 168 17.31 -8.12 -3.22
C TRP A 168 17.32 -8.28 -4.73
N GLN A 169 18.44 -8.73 -5.28
CA GLN A 169 18.57 -9.08 -6.69
C GLN A 169 19.09 -10.51 -6.82
N LEU A 170 18.33 -11.34 -7.53
CA LEU A 170 18.74 -12.68 -7.95
C LEU A 170 19.31 -12.61 -9.36
N GLU A 171 20.54 -13.11 -9.51
CA GLU A 171 21.22 -13.19 -10.81
C GLU A 171 20.57 -14.25 -11.72
N PRO A 172 20.59 -14.05 -13.06
CA PRO A 172 20.02 -14.99 -14.02
C PRO A 172 20.56 -16.43 -13.87
N SER A 173 21.85 -16.59 -13.56
CA SER A 173 22.48 -17.89 -13.39
C SER A 173 21.92 -18.68 -12.20
N THR A 174 21.56 -18.00 -11.11
CA THR A 174 20.89 -18.62 -9.96
C THR A 174 19.45 -18.98 -10.31
N LEU A 175 18.76 -18.11 -11.06
CA LEU A 175 17.38 -18.36 -11.51
C LEU A 175 17.29 -19.58 -12.42
N GLN A 176 18.23 -19.76 -13.35
CA GLN A 176 18.30 -20.95 -14.21
C GLN A 176 18.45 -22.24 -13.40
N LYS A 177 19.28 -22.23 -12.34
CA LYS A 177 19.42 -23.38 -11.42
C LYS A 177 18.10 -23.66 -10.68
N LEU A 178 17.47 -22.62 -10.14
CA LEU A 178 16.22 -22.77 -9.38
C LEU A 178 15.06 -23.23 -10.26
N ALA A 179 15.02 -22.79 -11.51
CA ALA A 179 13.98 -23.17 -12.45
C ALA A 179 14.09 -24.64 -12.93
N SER A 180 15.26 -25.26 -12.80
CA SER A 180 15.43 -26.71 -13.05
C SER A 180 14.69 -27.59 -12.03
N ARG A 181 14.43 -27.06 -10.84
CA ARG A 181 13.68 -27.75 -9.79
C ARG A 181 12.18 -27.65 -10.09
N GLN A 182 11.48 -28.78 -10.02
CA GLN A 182 10.02 -28.78 -10.04
C GLN A 182 9.50 -28.35 -8.66
N PRO A 183 8.78 -27.22 -8.55
CA PRO A 183 8.25 -26.77 -7.28
C PRO A 183 7.07 -27.64 -6.87
N ASN A 184 7.00 -27.98 -5.58
CA ASN A 184 5.89 -28.73 -5.00
C ASN A 184 4.84 -27.76 -4.47
N LEU A 185 3.95 -27.30 -5.36
CA LEU A 185 2.85 -26.38 -5.06
C LEU A 185 1.51 -26.97 -5.54
N PRO A 186 0.94 -27.97 -4.85
CA PRO A 186 -0.18 -28.78 -5.36
C PRO A 186 -1.49 -27.99 -5.57
N ASN A 187 -1.65 -26.83 -4.92
CA ASN A 187 -2.83 -25.98 -5.02
C ASN A 187 -2.45 -24.53 -5.37
N LEU A 188 -1.55 -24.36 -6.33
CA LEU A 188 -1.26 -23.05 -6.87
C LEU A 188 -2.40 -22.62 -7.80
N LEU A 189 -3.08 -21.54 -7.44
CA LEU A 189 -4.23 -21.00 -8.17
C LEU A 189 -3.91 -19.59 -8.68
N PRO A 190 -4.42 -19.22 -9.88
CA PRO A 190 -4.31 -17.85 -10.37
C PRO A 190 -5.14 -16.92 -9.49
N VAL A 191 -4.68 -15.69 -9.32
CA VAL A 191 -5.38 -14.70 -8.49
C VAL A 191 -6.60 -14.15 -9.21
N SER A 192 -7.75 -14.22 -8.57
CA SER A 192 -8.99 -13.58 -9.01
C SER A 192 -9.52 -12.58 -7.99
N ASN A 193 -10.43 -11.70 -8.42
CA ASN A 193 -11.13 -10.77 -7.53
C ASN A 193 -12.00 -11.49 -6.48
N ALA A 194 -12.37 -12.75 -6.71
CA ALA A 194 -13.06 -13.59 -5.74
C ALA A 194 -12.17 -13.95 -4.54
N ASP A 195 -10.85 -14.03 -4.76
CA ASP A 195 -9.87 -14.48 -3.76
C ASP A 195 -9.35 -13.33 -2.89
N ALA A 196 -9.83 -12.10 -3.13
CA ALA A 196 -9.40 -10.90 -2.41
C ALA A 196 -9.51 -11.04 -0.89
N GLN A 197 -10.51 -11.78 -0.39
CA GLN A 197 -10.64 -12.05 1.04
C GLN A 197 -9.54 -12.98 1.56
N LEU A 198 -9.16 -14.02 0.80
CA LEU A 198 -8.09 -14.94 1.17
C LEU A 198 -6.74 -14.21 1.17
N LEU A 199 -6.49 -13.36 0.17
CA LEU A 199 -5.27 -12.56 0.09
C LEU A 199 -5.18 -11.52 1.21
N TYR A 200 -6.30 -10.88 1.55
CA TYR A 200 -6.38 -9.98 2.70
C TYR A 200 -6.05 -10.69 4.02
N GLN A 201 -6.56 -11.91 4.22
CA GLN A 201 -6.23 -12.71 5.40
C GLN A 201 -4.74 -13.07 5.44
N LEU A 202 -4.19 -13.53 4.32
CA LEU A 202 -2.76 -13.84 4.22
C LEU A 202 -1.89 -12.62 4.53
N ASP A 203 -2.21 -11.45 3.97
CA ASP A 203 -1.48 -10.21 4.22
C ASP A 203 -1.53 -9.79 5.70
N LYS A 204 -2.72 -9.86 6.30
CA LYS A 204 -2.92 -9.60 7.73
C LYS A 204 -2.11 -10.55 8.62
N ASP A 205 -2.12 -11.84 8.31
CA ASP A 205 -1.46 -12.87 9.11
C ASP A 205 0.06 -12.89 8.91
N SER A 206 0.55 -12.31 7.80
CA SER A 206 1.98 -12.24 7.46
C SER A 206 2.68 -10.98 7.97
N MET A 207 1.94 -10.03 8.57
CA MET A 207 2.46 -8.76 9.05
C MET A 207 2.24 -8.57 10.56
N PRO A 208 3.18 -7.94 11.27
CA PRO A 208 2.96 -7.53 12.65
C PRO A 208 1.75 -6.57 12.76
N PRO A 209 0.96 -6.63 13.84
CA PRO A 209 -0.22 -5.78 14.01
C PRO A 209 0.03 -4.27 13.83
N PRO A 210 1.14 -3.68 14.32
CA PRO A 210 1.41 -2.25 14.12
C PRO A 210 1.59 -1.88 12.64
N VAL A 211 2.28 -2.73 11.87
CA VAL A 211 2.53 -2.52 10.44
C VAL A 211 1.22 -2.58 9.67
N PHE A 212 0.40 -3.60 9.95
CA PHE A 212 -0.89 -3.78 9.30
C PHE A 212 -1.85 -2.60 9.58
N GLN A 213 -1.89 -2.11 10.83
CA GLN A 213 -2.72 -0.96 11.21
C GLN A 213 -2.30 0.32 10.48
N VAL A 214 -1.00 0.56 10.33
CA VAL A 214 -0.49 1.75 9.61
C VAL A 214 -0.89 1.70 8.14
N PHE A 215 -0.80 0.54 7.50
CA PHE A 215 -1.23 0.39 6.12
C PHE A 215 -2.73 0.53 5.94
N ALA A 216 -3.52 0.12 6.96
CA ALA A 216 -4.98 0.21 6.95
C ALA A 216 -5.60 -0.34 5.66
N ARG A 217 -5.02 -1.43 5.13
CA ARG A 217 -5.52 -2.08 3.93
C ARG A 217 -6.87 -2.71 4.20
N GLN A 218 -7.68 -2.82 3.16
CA GLN A 218 -8.99 -3.44 3.15
C GLN A 218 -9.08 -4.49 2.04
N ILE A 219 -10.09 -5.35 2.10
CA ILE A 219 -10.35 -6.36 1.07
C ILE A 219 -10.44 -5.75 -0.34
N GLN A 220 -10.94 -4.51 -0.45
CA GLN A 220 -11.03 -3.81 -1.73
C GLN A 220 -9.65 -3.51 -2.35
N ASP A 221 -8.58 -3.39 -1.55
CA ASP A 221 -7.22 -3.14 -2.04
C ASP A 221 -6.62 -4.35 -2.77
N PHE A 222 -7.16 -5.54 -2.52
CA PHE A 222 -6.78 -6.79 -3.19
C PHE A 222 -7.62 -7.08 -4.43
N LYS A 223 -8.60 -6.22 -4.74
CA LYS A 223 -9.38 -6.32 -5.96
C LYS A 223 -8.73 -5.49 -7.06
N THR A 224 -8.53 -6.10 -8.21
CA THR A 224 -8.27 -5.33 -9.44
C THR A 224 -9.60 -4.72 -9.87
N GLY A 225 -9.72 -3.39 -9.75
CA GLY A 225 -10.86 -2.67 -10.31
C GLY A 225 -10.96 -2.94 -11.81
N LEU A 226 -12.17 -3.04 -12.37
CA LEU A 226 -12.36 -3.31 -13.81
C LEU A 226 -11.65 -2.27 -14.69
N LEU A 227 -11.66 -1.00 -14.27
CA LEU A 227 -10.97 0.08 -14.96
C LEU A 227 -9.44 0.04 -14.76
N SER A 228 -8.95 -0.35 -13.57
CA SER A 228 -7.51 -0.49 -13.33
C SER A 228 -6.94 -1.74 -14.00
N GLY A 229 -7.69 -2.84 -14.10
CA GLY A 229 -7.33 -4.03 -14.88
C GLY A 229 -7.25 -3.75 -16.38
N LEU A 230 -8.20 -2.99 -16.94
CA LEU A 230 -8.12 -2.53 -18.35
C LEU A 230 -6.94 -1.58 -18.58
N LEU A 231 -6.63 -0.72 -17.60
CA LEU A 231 -5.50 0.19 -17.66
C LEU A 231 -4.16 -0.53 -17.56
N GLU A 232 -4.07 -1.50 -16.64
CA GLU A 232 -2.93 -2.38 -16.49
C GLU A 232 -2.72 -3.17 -17.78
N GLN A 233 -3.78 -3.66 -18.42
CA GLN A 233 -3.69 -4.31 -19.74
C GLN A 233 -3.19 -3.35 -20.83
N VAL A 234 -3.68 -2.12 -20.88
CA VAL A 234 -3.20 -1.10 -21.85
C VAL A 234 -1.74 -0.73 -21.58
N GLN A 235 -1.34 -0.59 -20.31
CA GLN A 235 0.05 -0.34 -19.92
C GLN A 235 0.95 -1.56 -20.15
N GLN A 236 0.47 -2.77 -19.92
CA GLN A 236 1.15 -4.04 -20.19
C GLN A 236 1.37 -4.20 -21.69
N TRP A 237 0.39 -3.83 -22.51
CA TRP A 237 0.50 -3.84 -23.96
C TRP A 237 1.47 -2.77 -24.48
N LEU A 238 1.37 -1.53 -23.97
CA LEU A 238 2.26 -0.43 -24.34
C LEU A 238 3.71 -0.65 -23.88
N ASN A 239 3.90 -1.24 -22.70
CA ASN A 239 5.23 -1.47 -22.10
C ASN A 239 5.73 -2.92 -22.28
N LYS A 240 5.03 -3.75 -23.07
CA LYS A 240 5.30 -5.20 -23.26
C LYS A 240 5.69 -5.90 -21.95
N THR A 241 4.96 -5.58 -20.90
CA THR A 241 5.19 -6.08 -19.55
C THR A 241 4.11 -7.12 -19.28
N GLU A 242 4.48 -8.26 -18.70
CA GLU A 242 3.54 -9.30 -18.31
C GLU A 242 3.49 -9.39 -16.79
N VAL A 243 2.30 -9.49 -16.21
CA VAL A 243 2.12 -9.62 -14.77
C VAL A 243 1.49 -10.97 -14.50
N VAL A 244 2.23 -11.83 -13.81
CA VAL A 244 1.80 -13.16 -13.39
C VAL A 244 1.66 -13.16 -11.88
N SER A 245 0.50 -13.55 -11.38
CA SER A 245 0.25 -13.67 -9.94
C SER A 245 -0.43 -14.98 -9.62
N GLY A 246 -0.07 -15.53 -8.47
CA GLY A 246 -0.60 -16.81 -8.01
C GLY A 246 -0.59 -16.89 -6.48
N TYR A 247 -1.46 -17.71 -5.94
CA TYR A 247 -1.51 -17.98 -4.51
C TYR A 247 -1.64 -19.48 -4.24
N VAL A 248 -1.09 -19.91 -3.11
CA VAL A 248 -1.14 -21.30 -2.66
C VAL A 248 -2.28 -21.45 -1.68
N PHE A 249 -3.25 -22.29 -2.03
CA PHE A 249 -4.42 -22.55 -1.20
C PHE A 249 -4.23 -23.80 -0.33
N GLU A 250 -4.57 -23.70 0.95
CA GLU A 250 -4.58 -24.85 1.86
C GLU A 250 -6.02 -25.31 2.12
N PRO A 251 -6.45 -26.49 1.62
CA PRO A 251 -7.82 -26.96 1.77
C PRO A 251 -8.27 -27.17 3.21
N GLN A 252 -7.35 -27.60 4.09
CA GLN A 252 -7.67 -27.90 5.49
C GLN A 252 -8.10 -26.65 6.26
N ARG A 253 -7.40 -25.53 6.04
CA ARG A 253 -7.70 -24.24 6.70
C ARG A 253 -8.61 -23.33 5.89
N LYS A 254 -8.84 -23.69 4.61
CA LYS A 254 -9.53 -22.85 3.64
C LYS A 254 -8.92 -21.44 3.57
N ALA A 255 -7.59 -21.37 3.61
CA ALA A 255 -6.82 -20.13 3.69
C ALA A 255 -5.75 -20.09 2.59
N ALA A 256 -5.39 -18.88 2.15
CA ALA A 256 -4.18 -18.68 1.37
C ALA A 256 -2.98 -18.70 2.32
N ILE A 257 -1.96 -19.49 1.98
CA ILE A 257 -0.75 -19.66 2.81
C ILE A 257 0.51 -19.08 2.17
N GLY A 258 0.44 -18.77 0.87
CA GLY A 258 1.50 -18.09 0.13
C GLY A 258 0.92 -17.36 -1.07
N TYR A 259 1.57 -16.27 -1.48
CA TYR A 259 1.21 -15.45 -2.61
C TYR A 259 2.47 -14.94 -3.29
N PHE A 260 2.45 -14.84 -4.61
CA PHE A 260 3.47 -14.13 -5.36
C PHE A 260 2.86 -13.30 -6.48
N LYS A 261 3.56 -12.23 -6.84
CA LYS A 261 3.30 -11.38 -8.00
C LYS A 261 4.62 -11.11 -8.69
N LEU A 262 4.70 -11.47 -9.96
CA LEU A 262 5.87 -11.35 -10.80
C LEU A 262 5.52 -10.45 -11.98
N LYS A 263 6.30 -9.39 -12.15
CA LYS A 263 6.20 -8.42 -13.24
C LYS A 263 7.43 -8.58 -14.13
N LEU A 264 7.18 -9.07 -15.34
CA LEU A 264 8.19 -9.49 -16.30
C LEU A 264 8.26 -8.48 -17.44
N TYR A 265 9.47 -8.09 -17.82
CA TYR A 265 9.71 -7.15 -18.90
C TYR A 265 10.24 -7.88 -20.13
N ARG A 266 9.54 -7.78 -21.27
CA ARG A 266 10.02 -8.37 -22.52
C ARG A 266 11.11 -7.50 -23.18
N GLU A 267 11.00 -6.18 -23.07
CA GLU A 267 11.94 -5.22 -23.69
C GLU A 267 12.55 -4.27 -22.65
N GLY A 268 13.76 -3.75 -22.94
CA GLY A 268 14.51 -2.84 -22.08
C GLY A 268 15.58 -3.51 -21.19
N ASP A 269 16.33 -2.71 -20.43
CA ASP A 269 17.38 -3.17 -19.51
C ASP A 269 16.89 -3.27 -18.05
N GLN A 270 15.58 -3.41 -17.87
CA GLN A 270 14.98 -3.41 -16.53
C GLN A 270 14.95 -4.83 -15.98
N ALA A 271 15.40 -4.97 -14.72
CA ALA A 271 15.23 -6.19 -13.95
C ALA A 271 13.73 -6.51 -13.77
N HIS A 272 13.40 -7.79 -13.80
CA HIS A 272 12.06 -8.28 -13.47
C HIS A 272 11.76 -7.95 -12.00
N GLN A 273 10.51 -7.67 -11.67
CA GLN A 273 10.12 -7.31 -10.30
C GLN A 273 9.23 -8.38 -9.70
N ALA A 274 9.53 -8.80 -8.49
CA ALA A 274 8.79 -9.84 -7.80
C ALA A 274 8.44 -9.42 -6.37
N GLN A 275 7.23 -9.77 -5.96
CA GLN A 275 6.76 -9.65 -4.59
C GLN A 275 6.26 -11.01 -4.15
N MET A 276 6.52 -11.38 -2.91
CA MET A 276 5.99 -12.59 -2.31
C MET A 276 5.56 -12.33 -0.87
N THR A 277 4.51 -13.03 -0.45
CA THR A 277 4.00 -13.01 0.91
C THR A 277 3.78 -14.45 1.33
N VAL A 278 4.38 -14.85 2.44
CA VAL A 278 4.25 -16.21 2.97
C VAL A 278 3.74 -16.14 4.39
N HIS A 279 2.74 -16.96 4.69
CA HIS A 279 2.22 -17.07 6.04
C HIS A 279 3.33 -17.59 6.98
N PRO A 280 3.56 -17.00 8.17
CA PRO A 280 4.72 -17.32 9.04
C PRO A 280 4.76 -18.78 9.52
N ALA A 281 3.62 -19.46 9.58
CA ALA A 281 3.56 -20.90 9.86
C ALA A 281 4.04 -21.82 8.70
N TYR A 282 4.24 -21.28 7.49
CA TYR A 282 4.54 -22.02 6.26
C TYR A 282 5.81 -21.49 5.56
N THR A 283 6.82 -21.08 6.34
CA THR A 283 8.10 -20.56 5.81
C THR A 283 8.82 -21.52 4.87
N CYS A 284 8.51 -22.82 4.92
CA CYS A 284 9.01 -23.81 3.94
C CYS A 284 8.53 -23.56 2.50
N LEU A 285 7.59 -22.64 2.27
CA LEU A 285 7.12 -22.24 0.94
C LEU A 285 8.07 -21.30 0.19
N TYR A 286 8.98 -20.60 0.87
CA TYR A 286 9.90 -19.66 0.19
C TYR A 286 10.68 -20.33 -0.95
N PRO A 287 11.33 -21.50 -0.77
CA PRO A 287 12.00 -22.20 -1.87
C PRO A 287 11.09 -22.55 -3.04
N GLU A 288 9.88 -23.00 -2.76
CA GLU A 288 8.93 -23.44 -3.77
C GLU A 288 8.38 -22.28 -4.59
N LEU A 289 8.05 -21.16 -3.93
CA LEU A 289 7.58 -19.94 -4.60
C LEU A 289 8.68 -19.30 -5.44
N ILE A 290 9.92 -19.20 -4.93
CA ILE A 290 11.02 -18.64 -5.71
C ILE A 290 11.36 -19.53 -6.91
N SER A 291 11.33 -20.86 -6.74
CA SER A 291 11.54 -21.79 -7.87
C SER A 291 10.43 -21.64 -8.91
N GLN A 292 9.16 -21.49 -8.49
CA GLN A 292 8.06 -21.22 -9.42
C GLN A 292 8.23 -19.89 -10.16
N MET A 293 8.60 -18.81 -9.46
CA MET A 293 8.88 -17.52 -10.11
C MET A 293 10.03 -17.61 -11.10
N ALA A 294 11.09 -18.37 -10.77
CA ALA A 294 12.21 -18.60 -11.66
C ALA A 294 11.78 -19.36 -12.93
N ARG A 295 10.91 -20.37 -12.82
CA ARG A 295 10.36 -21.10 -13.98
C ARG A 295 9.54 -20.20 -14.89
N VAL A 296 8.65 -19.37 -14.33
CA VAL A 296 7.87 -18.41 -15.11
C VAL A 296 8.79 -17.40 -15.81
N ALA A 297 9.88 -16.97 -15.16
CA ALA A 297 10.84 -16.03 -15.74
C ALA A 297 11.68 -16.62 -16.89
N GLN A 298 11.80 -17.95 -17.03
CA GLN A 298 12.55 -18.58 -18.14
C GLN A 298 11.95 -18.32 -19.52
N GLU A 299 10.64 -18.04 -19.60
CA GLU A 299 9.97 -17.71 -20.86
C GLU A 299 10.31 -16.28 -21.35
N PHE A 300 11.06 -15.52 -20.55
CA PHE A 300 11.43 -14.13 -20.78
C PHE A 300 12.95 -14.00 -20.90
N PRO A 301 13.46 -12.86 -21.40
CA PRO A 301 14.89 -12.64 -21.51
C PRO A 301 15.61 -12.85 -20.16
N ASP A 302 16.79 -13.46 -20.21
CA ASP A 302 17.66 -13.71 -19.06
C ASP A 302 18.03 -12.38 -18.39
N ARG A 303 17.26 -12.03 -17.36
CA ARG A 303 17.41 -10.79 -16.60
C ARG A 303 17.28 -11.08 -15.12
N PRO A 304 17.94 -10.29 -14.26
CA PRO A 304 17.82 -10.47 -12.84
C PRO A 304 16.39 -10.21 -12.37
N ILE A 305 15.99 -10.90 -11.29
CA ILE A 305 14.73 -10.65 -10.59
C ILE A 305 15.04 -9.86 -9.32
N GLN A 306 14.36 -8.73 -9.14
CA GLN A 306 14.38 -7.93 -7.92
C GLN A 306 13.24 -8.35 -7.00
N LEU A 307 13.56 -8.65 -5.75
CA LEU A 307 12.62 -9.07 -4.70
C LEU A 307 12.66 -8.08 -3.55
N THR A 308 11.51 -7.80 -2.96
CA THR A 308 11.40 -7.00 -1.74
C THR A 308 11.12 -7.93 -0.56
N SER A 309 11.91 -7.79 0.50
CA SER A 309 11.68 -8.47 1.78
C SER A 309 11.62 -7.45 2.92
N ALA A 310 10.90 -7.77 3.98
CA ALA A 310 10.81 -6.96 5.19
C ALA A 310 11.46 -7.67 6.38
N ASP A 311 11.95 -6.89 7.36
CA ASP A 311 12.62 -7.41 8.56
C ASP A 311 11.77 -8.37 9.40
N TYR A 312 10.45 -8.23 9.39
CA TYR A 312 9.52 -9.16 10.05
C TYR A 312 9.29 -10.47 9.29
N GLN A 313 9.92 -10.67 8.12
CA GLN A 313 9.93 -11.90 7.32
C GLN A 313 11.35 -12.49 7.24
N SER A 314 11.99 -12.62 8.41
CA SER A 314 13.40 -13.05 8.55
C SER A 314 13.75 -14.32 7.78
N GLU A 315 12.88 -15.33 7.78
CA GLU A 315 13.13 -16.61 7.11
C GLU A 315 13.20 -16.46 5.58
N GLY A 316 12.52 -15.46 5.02
CA GLY A 316 12.62 -15.11 3.61
C GLY A 316 13.96 -14.45 3.29
N GLU A 317 14.44 -13.56 4.17
CA GLU A 317 15.77 -12.93 4.02
C GLU A 317 16.89 -13.97 4.15
N ASP A 318 16.84 -14.82 5.16
CA ASP A 318 17.81 -15.90 5.37
C ASP A 318 17.93 -16.81 4.13
N TYR A 319 16.78 -17.15 3.52
CA TYR A 319 16.78 -17.97 2.31
C TYR A 319 17.35 -17.24 1.10
N LEU A 320 17.07 -15.94 0.95
CA LEU A 320 17.67 -15.13 -0.13
C LEU A 320 19.19 -14.99 0.04
N GLU A 321 19.67 -14.85 1.27
CA GLU A 321 21.10 -14.84 1.57
C GLU A 321 21.76 -16.18 1.23
N GLN A 322 21.12 -17.31 1.57
CA GLN A 322 21.60 -18.66 1.20
C GLN A 322 21.68 -18.86 -0.32
N LEU A 323 20.77 -18.25 -1.08
CA LEU A 323 20.79 -18.28 -2.55
C LEU A 323 21.87 -17.37 -3.16
N GLY A 324 22.60 -16.60 -2.35
CA GLY A 324 23.58 -15.63 -2.82
C GLY A 324 22.94 -14.41 -3.49
N ALA A 325 21.72 -14.04 -3.10
CA ALA A 325 21.06 -12.84 -3.60
C ALA A 325 21.87 -11.59 -3.21
N LYS A 326 22.03 -10.65 -4.15
CA LYS A 326 22.71 -9.38 -3.89
C LYS A 326 21.75 -8.40 -3.22
N ARG A 327 22.17 -7.81 -2.11
CA ARG A 327 21.43 -6.73 -1.46
C ARG A 327 21.67 -5.42 -2.22
N LEU A 328 20.64 -4.86 -2.85
CA LEU A 328 20.71 -3.61 -3.61
C LEU A 328 20.51 -2.39 -2.72
N GLU A 329 19.42 -2.38 -1.98
CA GLU A 329 19.01 -1.24 -1.15
C GLU A 329 18.51 -1.74 0.20
N HIS A 330 18.73 -0.92 1.23
CA HIS A 330 18.23 -1.15 2.57
C HIS A 330 17.56 0.13 3.06
N ASN A 331 16.24 0.08 3.08
CA ASN A 331 15.37 1.23 3.31
C ASN A 331 14.66 1.10 4.66
N LEU A 332 14.46 2.24 5.31
CA LEU A 332 13.67 2.37 6.50
C LEU A 332 12.24 2.75 6.10
N LEU A 333 11.29 1.88 6.41
CA LEU A 333 9.87 2.22 6.34
C LEU A 333 9.54 3.07 7.57
N MET A 334 9.03 4.27 7.35
CA MET A 334 8.62 5.19 8.40
C MET A 334 7.15 5.58 8.24
N TYR A 335 6.53 5.98 9.33
CA TYR A 335 5.14 6.41 9.34
C TYR A 335 4.88 7.61 10.25
N ARG A 336 3.80 8.33 9.97
CA ARG A 336 3.27 9.39 10.81
C ARG A 336 1.75 9.36 10.77
N SER A 337 1.10 9.49 11.92
CA SER A 337 -0.33 9.79 11.98
C SER A 337 -0.58 11.30 11.96
N VAL A 338 -1.63 11.71 11.26
CA VAL A 338 -2.10 13.09 11.21
C VAL A 338 -3.54 13.10 11.71
N TRP A 339 -3.79 13.87 12.76
CA TRP A 339 -5.13 14.05 13.28
C TRP A 339 -5.72 15.33 12.68
N HIS A 340 -6.59 15.19 11.68
CA HIS A 340 -7.46 16.28 11.27
C HIS A 340 -8.58 16.40 12.29
N LYS A 341 -8.78 17.59 12.86
CA LYS A 341 -9.98 17.87 13.64
C LYS A 341 -11.16 17.75 12.69
N VAL A 342 -11.85 16.61 12.72
CA VAL A 342 -13.11 16.39 11.99
C VAL A 342 -14.04 17.50 12.45
N ARG A 343 -14.19 18.55 11.63
CA ARG A 343 -15.32 19.45 11.78
C ARG A 343 -16.48 18.58 11.36
N GLU A 344 -17.28 18.14 12.33
CA GLU A 344 -18.60 17.58 12.06
C GLU A 344 -19.40 18.66 11.34
N SER A 345 -19.25 18.73 10.00
CA SER A 345 -20.23 19.41 9.19
C SER A 345 -21.50 18.61 9.36
N LYS A 346 -22.46 19.15 10.12
CA LYS A 346 -23.84 18.65 10.12
C LYS A 346 -24.16 18.30 8.67
N PRO A 347 -24.56 17.06 8.35
CA PRO A 347 -24.96 16.74 7.00
C PRO A 347 -26.09 17.69 6.67
N VAL A 348 -25.81 18.65 5.79
CA VAL A 348 -26.86 19.42 5.14
C VAL A 348 -27.54 18.39 4.27
N SER A 349 -28.62 17.80 4.79
CA SER A 349 -29.58 17.08 3.99
C SER A 349 -30.01 18.04 2.91
N PHE A 350 -29.48 17.87 1.71
CA PHE A 350 -30.08 18.44 0.52
C PHE A 350 -31.46 17.77 0.41
N GLU A 351 -32.46 18.40 1.01
CA GLU A 351 -33.87 18.08 0.81
C GLU A 351 -34.25 18.43 -0.63
N LEU A 352 -33.74 17.66 -1.60
CA LEU A 352 -34.21 17.67 -2.98
C LEU A 352 -35.71 17.35 -3.07
N SER A 353 -36.30 16.85 -1.98
CA SER A 353 -37.75 16.71 -1.77
C SER A 353 -38.51 18.02 -1.89
N GLU A 354 -37.93 19.20 -1.57
CA GLU A 354 -38.65 20.47 -1.71
C GLU A 354 -38.63 21.00 -3.15
N VAL A 355 -37.56 20.78 -3.92
CA VAL A 355 -37.47 21.20 -5.32
C VAL A 355 -38.27 20.29 -6.25
N LEU A 356 -38.44 19.01 -5.90
CA LEU A 356 -39.23 18.05 -6.69
C LEU A 356 -40.74 18.10 -6.42
N LYS A 357 -41.22 18.86 -5.43
CA LYS A 357 -42.67 19.07 -5.22
C LYS A 357 -43.34 19.89 -6.33
N GLY A 358 -42.57 20.62 -7.14
CA GLY A 358 -43.07 21.39 -8.29
C GLY A 358 -43.36 20.55 -9.55
N LEU A 359 -43.02 19.26 -9.56
CA LEU A 359 -43.19 18.36 -10.71
C LEU A 359 -44.24 17.26 -10.48
N GLN A 360 -45.15 17.44 -9.51
CA GLN A 360 -46.32 16.57 -9.41
C GLN A 360 -47.38 17.00 -10.43
N PRO A 361 -47.79 16.13 -11.37
CA PRO A 361 -48.90 16.44 -12.28
C PRO A 361 -50.21 16.52 -11.47
N VAL A 362 -50.89 17.67 -11.60
CA VAL A 362 -52.23 17.94 -11.07
C VAL A 362 -53.20 16.88 -11.59
N ARG A 363 -53.58 15.92 -10.74
CA ARG A 363 -54.77 15.08 -10.97
C ARG A 363 -55.90 15.62 -10.12
N THR A 364 -56.97 16.02 -10.81
CA THR A 364 -58.25 16.45 -10.25
C THR A 364 -58.85 15.37 -9.34
N PRO A 365 -59.42 15.73 -8.18
CA PRO A 365 -60.13 14.78 -7.33
C PRO A 365 -61.46 14.38 -7.98
N ILE A 366 -61.72 13.07 -8.06
CA ILE A 366 -63.03 12.52 -8.46
C ILE A 366 -63.94 12.49 -7.21
N PRO A 367 -65.17 13.01 -7.28
CA PRO A 367 -66.08 13.09 -6.13
C PRO A 367 -66.87 11.79 -5.88
N SER A 368 -66.87 11.41 -4.59
CA SER A 368 -67.89 10.73 -3.76
C SER A 368 -68.83 9.63 -4.30
N ARG A 369 -68.92 8.53 -3.53
CA ARG A 369 -70.22 8.03 -3.04
C ARG A 369 -70.12 7.46 -1.62
N ILE A 370 -71.04 7.91 -0.79
CA ILE A 370 -71.28 7.56 0.61
C ILE A 370 -72.29 6.39 0.66
N VAL A 371 -72.12 5.46 1.59
CA VAL A 371 -73.25 4.76 2.26
C VAL A 371 -72.96 4.65 3.76
N LEU A 372 -73.91 5.15 4.56
CA LEU A 372 -74.05 5.16 6.03
C LEU A 372 -74.26 3.73 6.61
N SER A 373 -73.49 3.28 7.63
CA SER A 373 -73.76 3.18 9.10
C SER A 373 -74.89 2.19 9.53
N PRO A 374 -74.93 1.56 10.74
CA PRO A 374 -74.32 1.95 12.03
C PRO A 374 -73.67 0.82 12.90
N SER A 375 -72.97 1.24 13.96
CA SER A 375 -72.44 0.50 15.14
C SER A 375 -73.55 0.13 16.17
N PRO A 376 -73.34 -0.45 17.40
CA PRO A 376 -72.10 -0.73 18.17
C PRO A 376 -72.08 -2.04 19.03
N SER A 377 -70.99 -2.26 19.79
CA SER A 377 -70.85 -2.96 21.11
C SER A 377 -69.55 -3.80 21.15
N THR A 378 -68.78 -3.98 22.21
CA THR A 378 -68.59 -3.40 23.56
C THR A 378 -67.20 -3.87 24.03
N ALA A 379 -66.61 -3.12 24.97
CA ALA A 379 -65.35 -3.33 25.68
C ALA A 379 -65.01 -4.79 26.11
N MET A 380 -63.70 -5.11 26.18
CA MET A 380 -62.95 -5.28 27.44
C MET A 380 -61.52 -5.83 27.21
N LYS A 381 -60.53 -5.22 27.88
CA LYS A 381 -59.23 -5.80 28.30
C LYS A 381 -59.42 -6.43 29.70
N PRO A 382 -58.38 -6.95 30.38
CA PRO A 382 -57.27 -7.86 30.01
C PRO A 382 -57.19 -9.04 31.02
N HIS A 383 -56.36 -10.08 30.81
CA HIS A 383 -55.75 -10.84 31.93
C HIS A 383 -54.52 -11.67 31.50
N THR A 384 -53.40 -11.43 32.18
CA THR A 384 -52.36 -12.44 32.52
C THR A 384 -52.71 -12.99 33.92
N PRO A 385 -52.29 -14.22 34.32
CA PRO A 385 -50.99 -14.36 35.01
C PRO A 385 -50.27 -15.73 34.86
N GLN A 386 -48.96 -15.74 35.19
CA GLN A 386 -48.15 -16.70 36.02
C GLN A 386 -48.35 -18.23 35.89
N ALA A 387 -47.42 -19.14 36.23
CA ALA A 387 -46.00 -19.19 36.64
C ALA A 387 -45.66 -20.70 36.80
N ASP A 388 -44.36 -21.05 36.83
CA ASP A 388 -43.69 -22.15 37.59
C ASP A 388 -42.44 -22.59 36.80
N ARG A 389 -41.18 -22.39 37.20
CA ARG A 389 -40.39 -22.49 38.45
C ARG A 389 -39.82 -23.89 38.71
N SER A 390 -38.48 -23.95 38.71
CA SER A 390 -37.49 -24.82 39.41
C SER A 390 -36.39 -25.23 38.40
N THR A 391 -35.13 -24.78 38.43
CA THR A 391 -34.07 -24.61 39.46
C THR A 391 -33.48 -25.91 39.99
N ILE A 392 -32.13 -26.00 39.91
CA ILE A 392 -31.11 -26.64 40.81
C ILE A 392 -30.08 -27.40 39.92
N SER A 393 -28.86 -26.91 39.65
CA SER A 393 -27.63 -26.69 40.47
C SER A 393 -26.51 -27.62 39.97
N ASN A 394 -25.39 -27.06 39.48
CA ASN A 394 -24.06 -26.99 40.13
C ASN A 394 -23.19 -28.26 40.03
N SER A 395 -22.00 -28.14 39.43
CA SER A 395 -20.73 -28.47 40.11
C SER A 395 -19.48 -28.09 39.30
N SER A 396 -18.67 -27.31 40.01
CA SER A 396 -17.23 -27.01 39.93
C SER A 396 -16.28 -28.11 39.47
N LEU A 397 -15.21 -27.72 38.76
CA LEU A 397 -13.99 -28.52 38.60
C LEU A 397 -12.72 -27.65 38.66
N ASN A 398 -11.81 -28.11 39.52
CA ASN A 398 -10.50 -27.60 39.92
C ASN A 398 -9.56 -27.22 38.77
N LYS A 399 -8.58 -26.34 39.05
CA LYS A 399 -7.17 -26.60 38.71
C LYS A 399 -6.17 -25.76 39.51
N PHE A 400 -5.19 -26.49 40.05
CA PHE A 400 -4.03 -26.08 40.83
C PHE A 400 -2.96 -25.37 39.98
N SER A 401 -2.13 -24.58 40.68
CA SER A 401 -1.03 -23.75 40.19
C SER A 401 0.34 -24.31 40.64
N GLN A 402 1.32 -24.30 39.73
CA GLN A 402 2.81 -24.13 39.86
C GLN A 402 3.59 -25.05 40.83
N LYS A 403 4.81 -25.59 40.55
CA LYS A 403 6.11 -24.97 40.16
C LYS A 403 7.21 -26.09 39.90
N PRO A 404 8.56 -25.90 39.84
CA PRO A 404 9.41 -25.95 38.62
C PRO A 404 10.67 -26.90 38.63
N ASN A 405 11.49 -26.78 37.56
CA ASN A 405 12.96 -27.02 37.39
C ASN A 405 13.56 -28.44 37.20
N SER A 406 14.29 -28.64 36.08
CA SER A 406 15.76 -28.90 36.01
C SER A 406 16.26 -29.34 34.61
N LEU A 407 17.42 -28.79 34.20
CA LEU A 407 18.38 -29.26 33.15
C LEU A 407 19.47 -30.14 33.84
N PRO A 408 20.53 -30.71 33.19
CA PRO A 408 20.95 -30.77 31.77
C PRO A 408 21.27 -32.24 31.30
N THR A 409 21.72 -32.54 30.07
CA THR A 409 23.16 -32.72 29.69
C THR A 409 23.29 -33.17 28.20
N ASP A 410 24.39 -32.75 27.59
CA ASP A 410 25.01 -33.03 26.28
C ASP A 410 24.68 -34.32 25.51
N THR A 411 24.71 -34.25 24.16
CA THR A 411 25.51 -35.15 23.27
C THR A 411 25.46 -34.72 21.79
N LYS A 412 26.67 -34.40 21.27
CA LYS A 412 27.25 -34.58 19.91
C LYS A 412 26.48 -34.19 18.62
N LEU A 413 27.12 -33.29 17.86
CA LEU A 413 27.00 -33.09 16.41
C LEU A 413 27.53 -34.29 15.60
N PRO A 414 26.98 -34.51 14.40
CA PRO A 414 27.82 -34.54 13.21
C PRO A 414 27.31 -33.64 12.06
N LEU A 415 28.28 -33.26 11.22
CA LEU A 415 28.16 -32.54 9.95
C LEU A 415 27.12 -33.19 9.00
N GLU A 416 26.12 -32.42 8.58
CA GLU A 416 25.29 -32.74 7.40
C GLU A 416 25.11 -31.48 6.52
N SER A 417 25.21 -31.73 5.21
CA SER A 417 24.92 -30.85 4.06
C SER A 417 23.60 -30.09 4.20
N PRO A 418 23.37 -28.98 3.47
CA PRO A 418 22.20 -28.12 3.72
C PRO A 418 20.89 -28.82 3.35
N GLU A 419 20.30 -29.52 4.31
CA GLU A 419 18.91 -29.95 4.28
C GLU A 419 18.01 -28.71 4.26
N SER A 420 17.04 -28.70 3.36
CA SER A 420 15.92 -27.76 3.35
C SER A 420 15.31 -27.61 4.74
N PRO A 421 14.96 -26.39 5.19
CA PRO A 421 14.40 -26.18 6.53
C PRO A 421 13.15 -27.05 6.72
N LYS A 422 13.20 -27.94 7.72
CA LYS A 422 12.10 -28.85 8.08
C LYS A 422 10.87 -28.01 8.44
N CYS A 423 9.84 -28.11 7.58
CA CYS A 423 8.60 -27.36 7.75
C CYS A 423 7.99 -27.67 9.13
N ARG A 424 7.65 -26.62 9.89
CA ARG A 424 7.04 -26.74 11.24
C ARG A 424 5.68 -27.46 11.22
N LYS A 425 5.12 -27.68 10.02
CA LYS A 425 4.04 -28.61 9.72
C LYS A 425 4.36 -29.32 8.40
N LYS A 426 4.51 -30.64 8.44
CA LYS A 426 4.56 -31.43 7.20
C LYS A 426 3.21 -31.33 6.51
N TYR A 427 3.24 -31.03 5.21
CA TYR A 427 2.15 -31.32 4.29
C TYR A 427 1.79 -32.80 4.45
N GLN A 428 0.72 -33.08 5.19
CA GLN A 428 0.11 -34.40 5.22
C GLN A 428 -1.11 -34.33 4.31
N HIS A 429 -1.01 -35.02 3.17
CA HIS A 429 -2.16 -35.47 2.42
C HIS A 429 -2.96 -36.48 3.25
#